data_AF-A0A6N0HS46-F1
#
_entry.id   AF-A0A6N0HS46-F1
#
_cell.length_a   1.000
_cell.length_b   1.000
_cell.length_c   1.000
_cell.angle_alpha   90.00
_cell.angle_beta   90.00
_cell.angle_gamma   90.00
#
_symmetry.space_group_name_H-M   'P 1'
#
loop_
_entity.id
_entity.type
_entity.pdbx_description
1 polymer ?
#
loop_
_entity_poly.entity_id
_entity_poly.type
_entity_poly.pdbx_seq_one_letter_code
_entity_poly.pdbx_strand_id
1 'polypeptide(L)'
;MTGVYWFNDTELGQMPLRSRSVFNFYSPDFIPSDSYFTSNGLVAPELEIQTPPNLISFSNAIDDALHDHESNEIQSWTTLDALAGNANLWWGELYLTDLSDELTIFELALDGDSNGDYLAINDAAVDGNGDTAKARAIDALLDHLDLMLLAGQMESGYRSELRTALINFNDGSNNDEARLIITVAIRAIVTSSAFMIQK
;
A
#
# COMPACT_ATOMS: atom_id res chain seq x y z
N MET A 1 1.34 18.02 15.14
CA MET A 1 0.18 17.27 14.64
C MET A 1 0.73 16.35 13.59
N THR A 2 0.86 15.07 13.92
CA THR A 2 1.24 14.01 12.97
C THR A 2 -0.04 13.48 12.32
N GLY A 3 -0.05 13.23 11.01
CA GLY A 3 -1.15 12.56 10.33
C GLY A 3 -2.28 13.42 9.77
N VAL A 4 -2.04 14.67 9.36
CA VAL A 4 -3.00 15.42 8.53
C VAL A 4 -2.56 15.35 7.08
N TYR A 5 -3.11 14.38 6.34
CA TYR A 5 -2.89 14.19 4.92
C TYR A 5 -3.88 15.06 4.13
N TRP A 6 -3.37 15.93 3.27
CA TRP A 6 -4.20 16.77 2.40
C TRP A 6 -4.08 16.29 0.96
N PHE A 7 -5.14 15.64 0.47
CA PHE A 7 -5.34 15.36 -0.95
C PHE A 7 -6.16 16.50 -1.57
N ASN A 8 -5.60 17.26 -2.51
CA ASN A 8 -6.38 18.21 -3.28
C ASN A 8 -7.03 17.52 -4.49
N ASP A 9 -8.25 17.04 -4.27
CA ASP A 9 -9.36 16.95 -5.23
C ASP A 9 -9.06 16.99 -6.75
N THR A 10 -8.86 15.80 -7.32
CA THR A 10 -9.54 15.35 -8.55
C THR A 10 -9.63 13.82 -8.68
N GLU A 11 -8.85 13.06 -7.91
CA GLU A 11 -8.55 11.65 -8.23
C GLU A 11 -9.38 10.64 -7.43
N LEU A 12 -9.68 10.94 -6.15
CA LEU A 12 -10.33 9.98 -5.26
C LEU A 12 -11.86 10.05 -5.31
N GLY A 13 -12.44 11.11 -5.87
CA GLY A 13 -13.89 11.31 -5.95
C GLY A 13 -14.60 11.57 -4.61
N GLN A 14 -13.84 11.81 -3.52
CA GLN A 14 -14.35 11.96 -2.15
C GLN A 14 -14.47 13.42 -1.68
N MET A 15 -14.21 14.44 -2.53
CA MET A 15 -14.21 15.82 -2.05
C MET A 15 -15.62 16.30 -1.68
N PRO A 16 -15.80 16.94 -0.51
CA PRO A 16 -17.01 17.68 -0.19
C PRO A 16 -17.41 18.62 -1.34
N LEU A 17 -18.70 18.66 -1.69
CA LEU A 17 -19.27 19.53 -2.74
C LEU A 17 -18.92 19.20 -4.21
N ARG A 18 -18.16 18.12 -4.49
CA ARG A 18 -17.92 17.61 -5.88
C ARG A 18 -18.79 16.43 -6.27
N SER A 19 -19.54 15.85 -5.33
CA SER A 19 -20.48 14.76 -5.63
C SER A 19 -21.60 15.28 -6.53
N ARG A 20 -22.00 14.47 -7.52
CA ARG A 20 -23.21 14.73 -8.34
C ARG A 20 -24.50 14.72 -7.50
N SER A 21 -24.41 14.34 -6.23
CA SER A 21 -25.47 14.34 -5.22
C SER A 21 -24.99 15.06 -3.95
N VAL A 22 -25.92 15.56 -3.13
CA VAL A 22 -25.65 16.37 -1.92
C VAL A 22 -24.97 15.57 -0.80
N PHE A 23 -24.76 14.28 -1.03
CA PHE A 23 -24.42 13.31 -0.04
C PHE A 23 -23.37 12.37 -0.64
N ASN A 24 -22.15 12.40 -0.09
CA ASN A 24 -21.22 11.28 -0.14
C ASN A 24 -21.75 10.12 0.74
N PHE A 25 -23.06 9.83 0.64
CA PHE A 25 -23.76 8.88 1.48
C PHE A 25 -24.03 7.70 0.58
N TYR A 26 -23.11 6.77 0.63
CA TYR A 26 -23.43 5.39 0.39
C TYR A 26 -24.38 4.89 1.49
N SER A 27 -25.26 3.97 1.14
CA SER A 27 -26.03 3.24 2.13
C SER A 27 -25.06 2.43 3.01
N PRO A 28 -25.12 2.53 4.35
CA PRO A 28 -24.35 1.65 5.22
C PRO A 28 -24.69 0.16 4.98
N ASP A 29 -25.83 -0.11 4.34
CA ASP A 29 -26.31 -1.44 4.00
C ASP A 29 -26.11 -1.77 2.50
N PHE A 30 -25.30 -1.01 1.76
CA PHE A 30 -25.06 -1.30 0.34
C PHE A 30 -24.34 -2.64 0.19
N ILE A 31 -24.96 -3.54 -0.57
CA ILE A 31 -24.41 -4.84 -0.94
C ILE A 31 -24.16 -4.81 -2.44
N PRO A 32 -22.90 -4.90 -2.90
CA PRO A 32 -22.57 -5.07 -4.30
C PRO A 32 -23.33 -6.24 -4.92
N SER A 33 -23.69 -6.14 -6.21
CA SER A 33 -24.44 -7.16 -6.95
C SER A 33 -23.64 -8.42 -7.28
N ASP A 34 -22.80 -8.86 -6.35
CA ASP A 34 -21.91 -10.01 -6.45
C ASP A 34 -22.41 -11.14 -5.52
N SER A 35 -22.29 -12.38 -6.01
CA SER A 35 -22.78 -13.58 -5.31
C SER A 35 -22.05 -13.84 -3.99
N TYR A 36 -20.77 -13.45 -3.89
CA TYR A 36 -19.97 -13.57 -2.68
C TYR A 36 -20.48 -12.66 -1.57
N PHE A 37 -20.80 -11.40 -1.90
CA PHE A 37 -21.34 -10.41 -0.97
C PHE A 37 -22.71 -10.82 -0.44
N THR A 38 -23.60 -11.23 -1.34
CA THR A 38 -24.96 -11.65 -0.99
C THR A 38 -24.96 -12.91 -0.11
N SER A 39 -24.08 -13.88 -0.40
CA SER A 39 -24.03 -15.15 0.33
C SER A 39 -23.43 -15.02 1.74
N ASN A 40 -22.53 -14.06 1.94
CA ASN A 40 -21.83 -13.85 3.21
C ASN A 40 -22.40 -12.67 4.03
N GLY A 41 -23.45 -11.99 3.54
CA GLY A 41 -24.04 -10.84 4.22
C GLY A 41 -23.07 -9.66 4.37
N LEU A 42 -22.13 -9.52 3.43
CA LEU A 42 -21.12 -8.48 3.46
C LEU A 42 -21.67 -7.18 2.89
N VAL A 43 -21.38 -6.07 3.55
CA VAL A 43 -21.69 -4.72 3.07
C VAL A 43 -20.39 -4.04 2.64
N ALA A 44 -20.45 -3.26 1.56
CA ALA A 44 -19.33 -2.43 1.15
C ALA A 44 -19.87 -1.06 0.73
N PRO A 45 -20.27 -0.23 1.71
CA PRO A 45 -20.89 1.06 1.46
C PRO A 45 -20.12 1.90 0.44
N GLU A 46 -18.80 2.01 0.61
CA GLU A 46 -17.96 2.84 -0.26
C GLU A 46 -18.01 2.44 -1.74
N LEU A 47 -18.25 1.15 -2.06
CA LEU A 47 -18.35 0.67 -3.44
C LEU A 47 -19.57 1.21 -4.20
N GLU A 48 -20.58 1.76 -3.52
CA GLU A 48 -21.76 2.37 -4.18
C GLU A 48 -21.39 3.59 -5.04
N ILE A 49 -20.38 4.35 -4.60
CA ILE A 49 -19.92 5.56 -5.27
C ILE A 49 -18.63 5.34 -6.09
N GLN A 50 -18.05 4.14 -6.02
CA GLN A 50 -16.88 3.78 -6.82
C GLN A 50 -17.30 3.51 -8.27
N THR A 51 -16.65 4.21 -9.20
CA THR A 51 -16.76 3.94 -10.64
C THR A 51 -15.44 3.38 -11.15
N PRO A 52 -15.41 2.61 -12.25
CA PRO A 52 -14.15 2.08 -12.78
C PRO A 52 -13.06 3.15 -13.00
N PRO A 53 -13.37 4.36 -13.50
CA PRO A 53 -12.39 5.45 -13.56
C PRO A 53 -11.88 5.89 -12.18
N ASN A 54 -12.75 5.99 -11.17
CA ASN A 54 -12.36 6.38 -9.81
C ASN A 54 -11.45 5.33 -9.16
N LEU A 55 -11.68 4.03 -9.41
CA LEU A 55 -10.80 2.96 -8.91
C LEU A 55 -9.40 3.03 -9.53
N ILE A 56 -9.31 3.37 -10.82
CA ILE A 56 -8.02 3.57 -11.50
C ILE A 56 -7.31 4.80 -10.94
N SER A 57 -8.02 5.92 -10.82
CA SER A 57 -7.47 7.15 -10.26
C SER A 57 -7.03 6.96 -8.80
N PHE A 58 -7.81 6.23 -8.00
CA PHE A 58 -7.43 5.84 -6.63
C PHE A 58 -6.14 5.02 -6.63
N SER A 59 -6.06 3.97 -7.46
CA SER A 59 -4.87 3.13 -7.57
C SER A 59 -3.61 3.92 -7.96
N ASN A 60 -3.75 4.88 -8.87
CA ASN A 60 -2.65 5.75 -9.30
C ASN A 60 -2.25 6.74 -8.21
N ALA A 61 -3.22 7.32 -7.49
CA ALA A 61 -2.92 8.23 -6.38
C ALA A 61 -2.16 7.53 -5.25
N ILE A 62 -2.48 6.26 -4.96
CA ILE A 62 -1.72 5.44 -3.99
C ILE A 62 -0.31 5.14 -4.51
N ASP A 63 -0.16 4.89 -5.81
CA ASP A 63 1.15 4.67 -6.44
C ASP A 63 2.04 5.91 -6.33
N ASP A 64 1.51 7.07 -6.72
CA ASP A 64 2.16 8.38 -6.62
C ASP A 64 2.55 8.68 -5.16
N ALA A 65 1.62 8.48 -4.23
CA ALA A 65 1.86 8.65 -2.79
C ALA A 65 3.02 7.82 -2.24
N LEU A 66 3.16 6.57 -2.71
CA LEU A 66 4.15 5.61 -2.21
C LEU A 66 5.48 5.71 -2.95
N HIS A 67 5.50 6.28 -4.16
CA HIS A 67 6.72 6.42 -4.96
C HIS A 67 7.33 7.82 -4.85
N ASP A 68 6.54 8.86 -5.12
CA ASP A 68 7.03 10.24 -5.24
C ASP A 68 7.01 11.00 -3.91
N HIS A 69 6.18 10.57 -2.96
CA HIS A 69 6.01 11.23 -1.65
C HIS A 69 6.54 10.41 -0.46
N GLU A 70 7.30 9.34 -0.71
CA GLU A 70 7.91 8.53 0.33
C GLU A 70 9.14 9.22 0.93
N SER A 71 9.17 9.35 2.25
CA SER A 71 10.16 10.16 2.94
C SER A 71 11.59 9.67 2.71
N ASN A 72 11.85 8.37 2.68
CA ASN A 72 13.19 7.84 2.49
C ASN A 72 13.65 7.98 1.03
N GLU A 73 12.74 8.06 0.07
CA GLU A 73 13.03 8.29 -1.36
C GLU A 73 13.42 9.75 -1.52
N ILE A 74 12.58 10.63 -0.99
CA ILE A 74 12.86 12.07 -0.94
C ILE A 74 14.19 12.35 -0.25
N GLN A 75 14.52 11.67 0.86
CA GLN A 75 15.81 11.84 1.54
C GLN A 75 17.02 11.42 0.69
N SER A 76 16.85 10.46 -0.23
CA SER A 76 17.88 10.07 -1.19
C SER A 76 18.17 11.18 -2.20
N TRP A 77 17.11 11.87 -2.66
CA TRP A 77 17.21 12.91 -3.69
C TRP A 77 17.34 14.35 -3.14
N THR A 78 16.92 14.61 -1.89
CA THR A 78 16.90 15.93 -1.21
C THR A 78 16.76 15.78 0.32
N THR A 79 16.49 16.85 1.08
CA THR A 79 16.16 16.77 2.53
C THR A 79 14.73 17.26 2.79
N LEU A 80 14.07 16.79 3.86
CA LEU A 80 12.72 17.25 4.22
C LEU A 80 12.68 18.76 4.47
N ASP A 81 13.71 19.32 5.12
CA ASP A 81 13.79 20.77 5.37
C ASP A 81 13.94 21.56 4.07
N ALA A 82 14.73 21.06 3.10
CA ALA A 82 14.85 21.67 1.79
C ALA A 82 13.56 21.54 0.96
N LEU A 83 12.85 20.42 1.09
CA LEU A 83 11.54 20.20 0.44
C LEU A 83 10.49 21.15 1.02
N ALA A 84 10.36 21.21 2.34
CA ALA A 84 9.42 22.09 3.04
C ALA A 84 9.73 23.58 2.78
N GLY A 85 11.02 23.95 2.72
CA GLY A 85 11.47 25.31 2.43
C GLY A 85 11.32 25.71 0.96
N ASN A 86 11.26 24.76 0.04
CA ASN A 86 11.12 24.97 -1.40
C ASN A 86 9.75 24.53 -1.91
N ALA A 87 8.74 24.51 -1.05
CA ALA A 87 7.39 24.04 -1.35
C ALA A 87 6.65 24.97 -2.34
N ASN A 88 7.11 25.01 -3.59
CA ASN A 88 6.26 24.97 -4.79
C ASN A 88 5.87 23.50 -5.05
N LEU A 89 5.48 22.79 -3.98
CA LEU A 89 4.68 21.59 -4.11
C LEU A 89 3.42 22.08 -4.83
N TRP A 90 3.21 21.59 -6.04
CA TRP A 90 2.08 21.98 -6.86
C TRP A 90 0.83 21.79 -6.00
N TRP A 91 -0.18 22.65 -6.16
CA TRP A 91 -1.28 22.81 -5.19
C TRP A 91 -2.07 21.53 -4.82
N GLY A 92 -1.72 20.37 -5.38
CA GLY A 92 -2.23 19.00 -5.26
C GLY A 92 -1.94 18.26 -3.94
N GLU A 93 -0.67 18.04 -3.61
CA GLU A 93 -0.25 17.08 -2.58
C GLU A 93 0.63 17.74 -1.50
N LEU A 94 0.13 17.75 -0.25
CA LEU A 94 0.86 18.22 0.93
C LEU A 94 0.96 17.10 1.97
N TYR A 95 1.43 15.93 1.53
CA TYR A 95 1.62 14.80 2.42
C TYR A 95 2.93 14.08 2.13
N LEU A 96 3.40 13.34 3.13
CA LEU A 96 4.56 12.45 3.03
C LEU A 96 4.11 11.10 3.57
N THR A 97 4.44 10.05 2.83
CA THR A 97 4.33 8.67 3.32
C THR A 97 5.64 8.28 3.99
N ASP A 98 5.55 7.55 5.09
CA ASP A 98 6.70 7.04 5.83
C ASP A 98 6.58 5.53 5.90
N LEU A 99 7.53 4.84 5.27
CA LEU A 99 7.59 3.38 5.19
C LEU A 99 8.73 2.81 6.04
N SER A 100 9.26 3.60 6.99
CA SER A 100 10.43 3.22 7.78
C SER A 100 10.23 1.93 8.59
N ASP A 101 9.03 1.72 9.12
CA ASP A 101 8.69 0.51 9.87
C ASP A 101 8.66 -0.72 8.95
N GLU A 102 8.02 -0.61 7.79
CA GLU A 102 7.93 -1.68 6.80
C GLU A 102 9.32 -2.05 6.23
N LEU A 103 10.15 -1.05 5.93
CA LEU A 103 11.53 -1.22 5.48
C LEU A 103 12.37 -1.94 6.55
N THR A 104 12.25 -1.54 7.82
CA THR A 104 12.97 -2.16 8.94
C THR A 104 12.56 -3.60 9.16
N ILE A 105 11.25 -3.89 9.14
CA ILE A 105 10.72 -5.26 9.31
C ILE A 105 11.18 -6.15 8.16
N PHE A 106 11.16 -5.63 6.93
CA PHE A 106 11.61 -6.36 5.75
C PHE A 106 13.09 -6.71 5.84
N GLU A 107 13.95 -5.73 6.16
CA GLU A 107 15.39 -5.93 6.29
C GLU A 107 15.73 -6.91 7.41
N LEU A 108 15.12 -6.75 8.58
CA LEU A 108 15.35 -7.64 9.72
C LEU A 108 15.00 -9.09 9.41
N ALA A 109 13.97 -9.33 8.59
CA ALA A 109 13.60 -10.67 8.14
C ALA A 109 14.46 -11.19 6.98
N LEU A 110 15.10 -10.28 6.24
CA LEU A 110 15.91 -10.58 5.07
C LEU A 110 17.31 -11.08 5.46
N ASP A 111 18.07 -10.27 6.20
CA ASP A 111 19.48 -10.53 6.55
C ASP A 111 19.76 -10.48 8.05
N GLY A 112 18.78 -10.06 8.86
CA GLY A 112 18.87 -10.06 10.31
C GLY A 112 19.42 -8.76 10.91
N ASP A 113 19.54 -7.70 10.11
CA ASP A 113 19.88 -6.37 10.61
C ASP A 113 18.93 -5.27 10.11
N SER A 114 19.34 -4.00 10.18
CA SER A 114 18.51 -2.83 9.84
C SER A 114 19.41 -1.67 9.37
N ASN A 115 20.40 -1.98 8.54
CA ASN A 115 21.48 -1.06 8.18
C ASN A 115 21.21 -0.30 6.84
N GLY A 116 20.17 -0.68 6.11
CA GLY A 116 19.74 -0.15 4.82
C GLY A 116 20.44 -0.74 3.59
N ASP A 117 21.07 -1.93 3.65
CA ASP A 117 21.82 -2.51 2.52
C ASP A 117 21.09 -3.62 1.76
N TYR A 118 20.13 -4.28 2.41
CA TYR A 118 19.30 -5.36 1.86
C TYR A 118 20.11 -6.43 1.13
N LEU A 119 21.29 -6.81 1.64
CA LEU A 119 22.26 -7.62 0.92
C LEU A 119 21.75 -8.99 0.47
N ALA A 120 20.85 -9.62 1.24
CA ALA A 120 20.36 -10.96 0.97
C ALA A 120 19.14 -11.02 0.03
N ILE A 121 18.66 -9.89 -0.52
CA ILE A 121 17.43 -9.83 -1.31
C ILE A 121 17.46 -10.71 -2.56
N ASN A 122 18.62 -10.80 -3.20
CA ASN A 122 18.85 -11.63 -4.39
C ASN A 122 19.61 -12.93 -4.07
N ASP A 123 19.70 -13.31 -2.80
CA ASP A 123 20.31 -14.58 -2.40
C ASP A 123 19.40 -15.76 -2.77
N ALA A 124 19.97 -16.71 -3.49
CA ALA A 124 19.31 -17.95 -3.90
C ALA A 124 19.39 -19.05 -2.82
N ALA A 125 20.09 -18.81 -1.71
CA ALA A 125 20.15 -19.74 -0.59
C ALA A 125 18.75 -19.95 0.02
N VAL A 126 18.41 -21.22 0.24
CA VAL A 126 17.15 -21.62 0.87
C VAL A 126 17.37 -22.18 2.26
N ASP A 127 16.41 -21.98 3.15
CA ASP A 127 16.40 -22.58 4.48
C ASP A 127 15.88 -24.03 4.49
N GLY A 128 15.64 -24.58 5.69
CA GLY A 128 15.11 -25.92 5.88
C GLY A 128 13.67 -26.13 5.37
N ASN A 129 12.93 -25.05 5.08
CA ASN A 129 11.59 -25.08 4.51
C ASN A 129 11.61 -24.86 2.98
N GLY A 130 12.77 -24.55 2.40
CA GLY A 130 12.91 -24.26 0.98
C GLY A 130 12.68 -22.80 0.61
N ASP A 131 12.62 -21.89 1.60
CA ASP A 131 12.37 -20.47 1.38
C ASP A 131 13.67 -19.66 1.25
N THR A 132 13.71 -18.75 0.29
CA THR A 132 14.80 -17.77 0.16
C THR A 132 14.70 -16.67 1.22
N ALA A 133 15.78 -15.92 1.42
CA ALA A 133 15.78 -14.74 2.30
C ALA A 133 14.66 -13.76 1.94
N LYS A 134 14.53 -13.45 0.66
CA LYS A 134 13.46 -12.61 0.12
C LYS A 134 12.07 -13.14 0.45
N ALA A 135 11.86 -14.45 0.31
CA ALA A 135 10.57 -15.06 0.58
C ALA A 135 10.16 -14.92 2.06
N ARG A 136 11.12 -15.10 2.99
CA ARG A 136 10.91 -14.84 4.43
C ARG A 136 10.64 -13.38 4.73
N ALA A 137 11.37 -12.46 4.08
CA ALA A 137 11.16 -11.03 4.24
C ALA A 137 9.77 -10.60 3.76
N ILE A 138 9.31 -11.14 2.63
CA ILE A 138 7.95 -10.93 2.14
C ILE A 138 6.91 -11.49 3.12
N ASP A 139 7.14 -12.69 3.69
CA ASP A 139 6.22 -13.25 4.68
C ASP A 139 6.10 -12.38 5.93
N ALA A 140 7.21 -11.86 6.44
CA ALA A 140 7.21 -10.94 7.58
C ALA A 140 6.49 -9.62 7.28
N LEU A 141 6.71 -9.06 6.09
CA LEU A 141 6.00 -7.88 5.62
C LEU A 141 4.49 -8.12 5.51
N LEU A 142 4.08 -9.25 4.91
CA LEU A 142 2.67 -9.59 4.76
C LEU A 142 1.98 -9.84 6.11
N ASP A 143 2.67 -10.43 7.09
CA ASP A 143 2.16 -10.57 8.46
C ASP A 143 1.92 -9.20 9.12
N HIS A 144 2.85 -8.26 8.92
CA HIS A 144 2.71 -6.91 9.43
C HIS A 144 1.55 -6.16 8.77
N LEU A 145 1.47 -6.20 7.44
CA LEU A 145 0.41 -5.53 6.68
C LEU A 145 -0.97 -6.15 6.92
N ASP A 146 -1.05 -7.47 7.13
CA ASP A 146 -2.30 -8.13 7.52
C ASP A 146 -2.85 -7.55 8.83
N LEU A 147 -1.99 -7.41 9.85
CA LEU A 147 -2.39 -6.83 11.13
C LEU A 147 -2.79 -5.36 11.00
N MET A 148 -2.06 -4.57 10.21
CA MET A 148 -2.30 -3.13 10.09
C MET A 148 -3.48 -2.76 9.20
N LEU A 149 -3.64 -3.43 8.06
CA LEU A 149 -4.60 -3.04 7.03
C LEU A 149 -5.84 -3.94 6.99
N LEU A 150 -5.71 -5.21 7.40
CA LEU A 150 -6.77 -6.21 7.30
C LEU A 150 -7.18 -6.81 8.66
N ALA A 151 -6.65 -6.27 9.76
CA ALA A 151 -6.90 -6.72 11.13
C ALA A 151 -6.65 -8.24 11.36
N GLY A 152 -5.67 -8.82 10.66
CA GLY A 152 -5.34 -10.25 10.78
C GLY A 152 -6.30 -11.18 10.04
N GLN A 153 -7.06 -10.66 9.07
CA GLN A 153 -8.08 -11.41 8.32
C GLN A 153 -7.72 -11.62 6.85
N MET A 154 -6.44 -11.48 6.47
CA MET A 154 -5.98 -11.78 5.13
C MET A 154 -6.29 -13.22 4.75
N GLU A 155 -7.03 -13.40 3.65
CA GLU A 155 -7.36 -14.73 3.15
C GLU A 155 -6.09 -15.47 2.69
N SER A 156 -5.95 -16.75 3.06
CA SER A 156 -4.77 -17.55 2.73
C SER A 156 -4.51 -17.67 1.23
N GLY A 157 -5.57 -17.71 0.41
CA GLY A 157 -5.47 -17.70 -1.05
C GLY A 157 -4.88 -16.40 -1.57
N TYR A 158 -5.45 -15.26 -1.17
CA TYR A 158 -4.95 -13.93 -1.53
C TYR A 158 -3.49 -13.73 -1.10
N ARG A 159 -3.15 -14.13 0.13
CA ARG A 159 -1.78 -14.08 0.65
C ARG A 159 -0.81 -14.87 -0.23
N SER A 160 -1.18 -16.10 -0.60
CA SER A 160 -0.33 -16.97 -1.43
C SER A 160 -0.06 -16.38 -2.81
N GLU A 161 -1.09 -15.82 -3.45
CA GLU A 161 -0.97 -15.17 -4.75
C GLU A 161 -0.11 -13.90 -4.66
N LEU A 162 -0.36 -13.06 -3.65
CA LEU A 162 0.41 -11.84 -3.42
C LEU A 162 1.89 -12.15 -3.17
N ARG A 163 2.18 -13.12 -2.31
CA ARG A 163 3.56 -13.60 -2.06
C ARG A 163 4.24 -14.05 -3.36
N THR A 164 3.53 -14.82 -4.18
CA THR A 164 4.06 -15.33 -5.45
C THR A 164 4.36 -14.19 -6.43
N ALA A 165 3.49 -13.18 -6.51
CA ALA A 165 3.74 -11.99 -7.33
C ALA A 165 4.96 -11.21 -6.82
N LEU A 166 5.06 -10.98 -5.50
CA LEU A 166 6.10 -10.15 -4.89
C LEU A 166 7.52 -10.74 -5.06
N ILE A 167 7.66 -12.06 -5.00
CA ILE A 167 8.97 -12.74 -5.17
C ILE A 167 9.60 -12.44 -6.53
N ASN A 168 8.77 -12.24 -7.57
CA ASN A 168 9.22 -12.07 -8.95
C ASN A 168 9.66 -10.64 -9.31
N PHE A 169 9.45 -9.65 -8.43
CA PHE A 169 10.01 -8.31 -8.67
C PHE A 169 11.52 -8.34 -8.58
N ASN A 170 12.21 -7.57 -9.41
CA ASN A 170 13.65 -7.44 -9.38
C ASN A 170 14.00 -6.04 -9.87
N ASP A 171 14.97 -5.40 -9.23
CA ASP A 171 15.48 -4.09 -9.64
C ASP A 171 17.01 -4.11 -9.70
N GLY A 172 17.62 -3.10 -10.32
CA GLY A 172 19.07 -2.96 -10.45
C GLY A 172 19.79 -2.65 -9.13
N SER A 173 19.06 -2.27 -8.09
CA SER A 173 19.56 -1.95 -6.75
C SER A 173 18.75 -2.69 -5.69
N ASN A 174 19.43 -3.26 -4.69
CA ASN A 174 18.76 -3.97 -3.58
C ASN A 174 17.79 -3.06 -2.81
N ASN A 175 18.16 -1.78 -2.64
CA ASN A 175 17.35 -0.79 -1.95
C ASN A 175 16.06 -0.49 -2.73
N ASP A 176 16.19 -0.27 -4.04
CA ASP A 176 15.06 0.06 -4.91
C ASP A 176 14.14 -1.16 -5.05
N GLU A 177 14.70 -2.37 -5.09
CA GLU A 177 13.96 -3.63 -5.09
C GLU A 177 13.16 -3.84 -3.80
N ALA A 178 13.76 -3.61 -2.63
CA ALA A 178 13.07 -3.71 -1.35
C ALA A 178 11.89 -2.74 -1.27
N ARG A 179 12.13 -1.47 -1.66
CA ARG A 179 11.09 -0.43 -1.72
C ARG A 179 9.98 -0.82 -2.68
N LEU A 180 10.31 -1.26 -3.90
CA LEU A 180 9.33 -1.69 -4.90
C LEU A 180 8.43 -2.81 -4.37
N ILE A 181 8.99 -3.79 -3.67
CA ILE A 181 8.22 -4.89 -3.08
C ILE A 181 7.24 -4.35 -2.04
N ILE A 182 7.69 -3.45 -1.16
CA ILE A 182 6.88 -2.87 -0.10
C ILE A 182 5.75 -2.02 -0.68
N THR A 183 6.06 -1.11 -1.61
CA THR A 183 5.07 -0.21 -2.22
C THR A 183 4.02 -0.97 -3.02
N VAL A 184 4.44 -1.99 -3.79
CA VAL A 184 3.50 -2.86 -4.52
C VAL A 184 2.65 -3.69 -3.56
N ALA A 185 3.20 -4.21 -2.46
CA ALA A 185 2.43 -4.97 -1.47
C ALA A 185 1.33 -4.10 -0.85
N ILE A 186 1.67 -2.88 -0.41
CA ILE A 186 0.72 -1.93 0.17
C ILE A 186 -0.34 -1.56 -0.87
N ARG A 187 0.06 -1.18 -2.08
CA ARG A 187 -0.87 -0.81 -3.16
C ARG A 187 -1.82 -1.96 -3.49
N ALA A 188 -1.30 -3.18 -3.60
CA ALA A 188 -2.11 -4.37 -3.90
C ALA A 188 -3.14 -4.66 -2.81
N ILE A 189 -2.79 -4.47 -1.53
CA ILE A 189 -3.71 -4.68 -0.40
C ILE A 189 -4.76 -3.56 -0.38
N VAL A 190 -4.36 -2.30 -0.40
CA VAL A 190 -5.26 -1.14 -0.28
C VAL A 190 -6.24 -1.04 -1.45
N THR A 191 -5.83 -1.46 -2.65
CA THR A 191 -6.70 -1.50 -3.84
C THR A 191 -7.50 -2.80 -3.98
N SER A 192 -7.29 -3.77 -3.10
CA SER A 192 -8.02 -5.04 -3.12
C SER A 192 -9.44 -4.89 -2.58
N SER A 193 -10.34 -5.76 -3.04
CA SER A 193 -11.66 -5.89 -2.43
C SER A 193 -11.60 -6.35 -0.97
N ALA A 194 -10.55 -7.07 -0.56
CA ALA A 194 -10.38 -7.52 0.82
C ALA A 194 -10.25 -6.34 1.81
N PHE A 195 -9.62 -5.25 1.38
CA PHE A 195 -9.51 -4.01 2.16
C PHE A 195 -10.80 -3.18 2.12
N MET A 196 -11.48 -3.12 0.97
CA MET A 196 -12.70 -2.32 0.78
C MET A 196 -13.95 -2.89 1.47
N ILE A 197 -13.89 -4.11 2.00
CA ILE A 197 -15.00 -4.74 2.71
C ILE A 197 -14.88 -4.43 4.21
N GLN A 198 -15.88 -3.75 4.76
CA GLN A 198 -16.06 -3.68 6.21
C GLN A 198 -16.81 -4.95 6.67
N LYS A 199 -16.17 -5.77 7.49
CA LYS A 199 -16.77 -6.95 8.13
C LYS A 199 -17.22 -6.64 9.56
#